data_AF-A0A173WEL5-F1
#
_entry.id   AF-A0A173WEL5-F1
#
_cell.length_a   1.000
_cell.length_b   1.000
_cell.length_c   1.000
_cell.angle_alpha   90.00
_cell.angle_beta   90.00
_cell.angle_gamma   90.00
#
_symmetry.space_group_name_H-M   'P 1'
#
loop_
_entity.id
_entity.type
_entity.pdbx_description
1 polymer ?
#
loop_
_entity_poly.entity_id
_entity_poly.type
_entity_poly.pdbx_seq_one_letter_code
_entity_poly.pdbx_strand_id
1 'polypeptide(L)'
;MYDPAPARTGRRGRPAKHGKQLSVETDFTLSNKKIGDYYTGVRRVLTKIFGDREVLAYVTATEKEHGTKRLFFSTVFPEDLQIFYAWQEKAPLNQTGGDRMKYIPLLLYSFRWNIETSYYEQKTFWSFCSYMVRSCKGIEMLVNLINISYCAMKILPYQNEHFSEYRTKSVQEFRFELSQGIRSQIFFATFVKNIETHIKSNAMTKALKQLICQQVYHL
;
A
#
# COMPACT_ATOMS: atom_id res chain seq x y z
N MET A 1 -6.97 -8.62 29.24
CA MET A 1 -7.54 -7.26 29.08
C MET A 1 -8.55 -7.05 30.19
N TYR A 2 -8.85 -5.81 30.54
CA TYR A 2 -9.82 -5.50 31.60
C TYR A 2 -10.79 -4.44 31.11
N ASP A 3 -12.01 -4.45 31.65
CA ASP A 3 -12.90 -3.30 31.52
C ASP A 3 -12.30 -2.04 32.16
N PRO A 4 -12.77 -0.85 31.74
CA PRO A 4 -12.48 0.39 32.43
C PRO A 4 -12.77 0.31 33.93
N ALA A 5 -12.15 1.22 34.71
CA ALA A 5 -12.33 1.24 36.15
C ALA A 5 -13.82 1.36 36.51
N PRO A 6 -14.33 0.53 37.44
CA PRO A 6 -15.74 0.56 37.82
C PRO A 6 -16.09 1.89 38.50
N ALA A 7 -17.36 2.30 38.38
CA ALA A 7 -17.86 3.48 39.06
C ALA A 7 -17.66 3.38 40.58
N ARG A 8 -17.36 4.51 41.24
CA ARG A 8 -17.13 4.54 42.68
C ARG A 8 -18.41 4.15 43.41
N THR A 9 -18.32 3.12 44.25
CA THR A 9 -19.45 2.56 45.01
C THR A 9 -19.75 3.31 46.32
N GLY A 10 -19.04 4.42 46.59
CA GLY A 10 -19.20 5.23 47.82
C GLY A 10 -18.66 4.57 49.10
N ARG A 11 -18.18 3.33 49.04
CA ARG A 11 -17.62 2.61 50.19
C ARG A 11 -16.17 3.06 50.48
N ARG A 12 -15.78 3.11 51.77
CA ARG A 12 -14.39 3.40 52.18
C ARG A 12 -13.45 2.29 51.69
N GLY A 13 -12.35 2.69 51.07
CA GLY A 13 -11.31 1.78 50.56
C GLY A 13 -10.61 2.34 49.32
N ARG A 14 -9.52 1.68 48.89
CA ARG A 14 -8.83 2.02 47.64
C ARG A 14 -9.72 1.60 46.45
N PRO A 15 -10.06 2.50 45.51
CA PRO A 15 -10.88 2.14 44.37
C PRO A 15 -10.15 1.15 43.46
N ALA A 16 -10.90 0.22 42.86
CA ALA A 16 -10.36 -0.74 41.90
C ALA A 16 -9.88 -0.01 40.65
N LYS A 17 -8.64 -0.30 40.22
CA LYS A 17 -8.05 0.29 39.00
C LYS A 17 -8.56 -0.33 37.70
N HIS A 18 -8.99 -1.59 37.76
CA HIS A 18 -9.43 -2.37 36.61
C HIS A 18 -10.81 -2.94 36.88
N GLY A 19 -11.64 -3.01 35.84
CA GLY A 19 -12.90 -3.74 35.85
C GLY A 19 -12.69 -5.24 35.69
N LYS A 20 -13.75 -5.93 35.23
CA LYS A 20 -13.75 -7.37 34.96
C LYS A 20 -12.65 -7.73 33.94
N GLN A 21 -12.00 -8.87 34.14
CA GLN A 21 -11.11 -9.44 33.13
C GLN A 21 -11.91 -9.87 31.89
N LEU A 22 -11.43 -9.49 30.72
CA LEU A 22 -12.04 -9.74 29.42
C LEU A 22 -11.25 -10.81 28.65
N SER A 23 -11.99 -11.73 28.05
CA SER A 23 -11.54 -12.73 27.08
C SER A 23 -11.84 -12.30 25.65
N VAL A 24 -10.91 -12.58 24.74
CA VAL A 24 -11.08 -12.38 23.29
C VAL A 24 -12.24 -13.24 22.77
N GLU A 25 -12.48 -14.40 23.38
CA GLU A 25 -13.43 -15.38 22.86
C GLU A 25 -14.89 -15.01 23.13
N THR A 26 -15.18 -14.49 24.32
CA THR A 26 -16.56 -14.38 24.82
C THR A 26 -17.02 -12.96 25.06
N ASP A 27 -16.12 -12.02 25.35
CA ASP A 27 -16.51 -10.68 25.81
C ASP A 27 -16.55 -9.61 24.70
N PHE A 28 -16.47 -10.02 23.42
CA PHE A 28 -16.55 -9.13 22.26
C PHE A 28 -17.76 -9.46 21.39
N THR A 29 -18.63 -8.47 21.18
CA THR A 29 -19.75 -8.58 20.22
C THR A 29 -19.23 -8.27 18.82
N LEU A 30 -19.23 -9.29 17.96
CA LEU A 30 -18.80 -9.17 16.57
C LEU A 30 -19.86 -8.49 15.70
N SER A 31 -19.42 -7.79 14.65
CA SER A 31 -20.30 -7.14 13.69
C SER A 31 -21.25 -8.12 12.98
N ASN A 32 -22.42 -7.64 12.56
CA ASN A 32 -23.39 -8.46 11.82
C ASN A 32 -22.94 -8.76 10.39
N LYS A 33 -22.32 -7.77 9.72
CA LYS A 33 -21.74 -7.90 8.38
C LYS A 33 -20.22 -7.94 8.48
N LYS A 34 -19.58 -8.63 7.53
CA LYS A 34 -18.13 -8.59 7.38
C LYS A 34 -17.66 -7.20 6.90
N ILE A 35 -16.46 -6.84 7.34
CA ILE A 35 -15.69 -5.69 6.87
C ILE A 35 -14.46 -6.30 6.17
N GLY A 36 -14.43 -6.23 4.85
CA GLY A 36 -13.61 -7.14 4.06
C GLY A 36 -14.04 -8.59 4.32
N ASP A 37 -13.10 -9.45 4.70
CA ASP A 37 -13.36 -10.88 4.93
C ASP A 37 -13.67 -11.25 6.40
N TYR A 38 -13.67 -10.26 7.29
CA TYR A 38 -13.69 -10.49 8.74
C TYR A 38 -14.91 -9.86 9.43
N TYR A 39 -15.46 -10.57 10.41
CA TYR A 39 -16.31 -9.99 11.44
C TYR A 39 -15.45 -9.27 12.47
N THR A 40 -15.89 -8.10 12.94
CA THR A 40 -15.07 -7.27 13.83
C THR A 40 -15.86 -6.80 15.05
N GLY A 41 -15.32 -7.06 16.24
CA GLY A 41 -15.76 -6.48 17.51
C GLY A 41 -14.79 -5.40 17.97
N VAL A 42 -15.29 -4.37 18.65
CA VAL A 42 -14.48 -3.31 19.25
C VAL A 42 -14.93 -3.01 20.67
N ARG A 43 -13.99 -2.78 21.58
CA ARG A 43 -14.27 -2.42 22.97
C ARG A 43 -13.16 -1.53 23.54
N ARG A 44 -13.53 -0.57 24.40
CA ARG A 44 -12.54 0.18 25.21
C ARG A 44 -12.09 -0.70 26.36
N VAL A 45 -10.78 -0.85 26.54
CA VAL A 45 -10.18 -1.74 27.53
C VAL A 45 -8.96 -1.10 28.19
N LEU A 46 -8.65 -1.57 29.38
CA LEU A 46 -7.36 -1.39 30.04
C LEU A 46 -6.49 -2.62 29.84
N THR A 47 -5.20 -2.40 29.64
CA THR A 47 -4.22 -3.49 29.53
C THR A 47 -3.02 -3.18 30.41
N LYS A 48 -2.36 -4.23 30.90
CA LYS A 48 -1.10 -4.07 31.65
C LYS A 48 0.02 -3.45 30.81
N ILE A 49 -0.08 -3.52 29.48
CA ILE A 49 0.94 -3.03 28.54
C ILE A 49 0.91 -1.50 28.46
N PHE A 50 -0.28 -0.90 28.48
CA PHE A 50 -0.45 0.55 28.37
C PHE A 50 -0.67 1.25 29.72
N GLY A 51 -0.42 0.54 30.84
CA GLY A 51 -0.57 1.09 32.19
C GLY A 51 -2.02 1.50 32.48
N ASP A 52 -2.19 2.73 32.99
CA ASP A 52 -3.51 3.29 33.34
C ASP A 52 -4.21 3.96 32.11
N ARG A 53 -3.65 3.84 30.88
CA ARG A 53 -4.25 4.40 29.65
C ARG A 53 -5.29 3.47 29.05
N GLU A 54 -6.47 4.01 28.77
CA GLU A 54 -7.50 3.32 27.97
C GLU A 54 -7.10 3.20 26.51
N VAL A 55 -7.35 2.04 25.93
CA VAL A 55 -7.10 1.74 24.51
C VAL A 55 -8.29 1.01 23.90
N LEU A 56 -8.40 1.06 22.57
CA LEU A 56 -9.39 0.26 21.85
C LEU A 56 -8.81 -1.11 21.52
N ALA A 57 -9.52 -2.16 21.92
CA ALA A 57 -9.26 -3.52 21.48
C ALA A 57 -10.21 -3.87 20.34
N TYR A 58 -9.65 -4.36 19.25
CA TYR A 58 -10.34 -4.88 18.09
C TYR A 58 -10.12 -6.38 18.01
N VAL A 59 -11.22 -7.12 17.86
CA VAL A 59 -11.18 -8.56 17.65
C VAL A 59 -11.73 -8.86 16.27
N THR A 60 -10.94 -9.52 15.43
CA THR A 60 -11.35 -9.93 14.08
C THR A 60 -11.43 -11.45 13.97
N ALA A 61 -12.42 -11.94 13.25
CA ALA A 61 -12.64 -13.37 13.01
C ALA A 61 -13.22 -13.61 11.61
N THR A 62 -12.82 -14.70 10.94
CA THR A 62 -13.40 -15.09 9.65
C THR A 62 -14.80 -15.69 9.80
N GLU A 63 -15.04 -16.35 10.94
CA GLU A 63 -16.29 -16.98 11.36
C GLU A 63 -16.65 -16.52 12.77
N LYS A 64 -17.95 -16.45 13.12
CA LYS A 64 -18.39 -15.89 14.40
C LYS A 64 -18.12 -16.81 15.60
N GLU A 65 -18.29 -18.12 15.43
CA GLU A 65 -18.32 -19.07 16.54
C GLU A 65 -17.05 -19.93 16.65
N HIS A 66 -16.53 -20.43 15.53
CA HIS A 66 -15.43 -21.40 15.52
C HIS A 66 -14.14 -20.91 14.83
N GLY A 67 -14.08 -19.64 14.44
CA GLY A 67 -12.93 -19.06 13.76
C GLY A 67 -11.82 -18.59 14.71
N THR A 68 -10.57 -18.65 14.27
CA THR A 68 -9.45 -18.05 14.98
C THR A 68 -9.66 -16.53 15.11
N LYS A 69 -9.61 -16.03 16.34
CA LYS A 69 -9.73 -14.61 16.64
C LYS A 69 -8.37 -13.94 16.68
N ARG A 70 -8.23 -12.80 16.01
CA ARG A 70 -7.04 -11.94 16.07
C ARG A 70 -7.34 -10.69 16.87
N LEU A 71 -6.38 -10.29 17.70
CA LEU A 71 -6.49 -9.12 18.56
C LEU A 71 -5.59 -7.99 18.06
N PHE A 72 -6.13 -6.78 17.96
CA PHE A 72 -5.41 -5.56 17.63
C PHE A 72 -5.74 -4.48 18.67
N PHE A 73 -4.73 -3.74 19.12
CA PHE A 73 -4.91 -2.60 20.01
C PHE A 73 -4.65 -1.29 19.27
N SER A 74 -5.53 -0.31 19.43
CA SER A 74 -5.30 1.07 19.01
C SER A 74 -5.22 1.98 20.23
N THR A 75 -4.14 2.74 20.31
CA THR A 75 -3.98 3.85 21.27
C THR A 75 -4.63 5.14 20.78
N VAL A 76 -5.00 5.20 19.50
CA VAL A 76 -5.66 6.33 18.85
C VAL A 76 -7.15 6.02 18.74
N PHE A 77 -7.99 6.94 19.20
CA PHE A 77 -9.44 6.80 19.10
C PHE A 77 -9.94 7.34 17.75
N PRO A 78 -11.04 6.78 17.21
CA PRO A 78 -11.69 7.34 16.02
C PRO A 78 -12.03 8.82 16.17
N GLU A 79 -12.38 9.25 17.38
CA GLU A 79 -12.71 10.63 17.72
C GLU A 79 -11.51 11.59 17.57
N ASP A 80 -10.28 11.10 17.74
CA ASP A 80 -9.05 11.90 17.62
C ASP A 80 -8.62 12.06 16.14
N LEU A 81 -9.19 11.25 15.25
CA LEU A 81 -8.82 11.21 13.85
C LEU A 81 -9.69 12.21 13.06
N GLN A 82 -9.10 13.34 12.65
CA GLN A 82 -9.72 14.30 11.74
C GLN A 82 -9.73 13.77 10.29
N ILE A 83 -10.48 12.69 10.03
CA ILE A 83 -10.55 12.03 8.71
C ILE A 83 -11.91 12.35 8.10
N PHE A 84 -12.09 13.59 7.65
CA PHE A 84 -13.36 14.02 7.03
C PHE A 84 -13.39 13.82 5.50
N TYR A 85 -12.24 13.84 4.80
CA TYR A 85 -12.20 13.78 3.32
C TYR A 85 -11.80 12.42 2.72
N ALA A 86 -10.86 11.67 3.33
CA ALA A 86 -10.36 10.40 2.75
C ALA A 86 -11.33 9.21 2.86
N TRP A 87 -12.44 9.36 3.58
CA TRP A 87 -13.42 8.29 3.81
C TRP A 87 -14.29 8.00 2.58
N GLN A 88 -14.52 8.98 1.69
CA GLN A 88 -15.44 8.81 0.55
C GLN A 88 -14.82 8.12 -0.67
N GLU A 89 -13.49 8.12 -0.83
CA GLU A 89 -12.89 7.85 -2.15
C GLU A 89 -12.44 6.40 -2.40
N LYS A 90 -12.09 5.61 -1.37
CA LYS A 90 -11.46 4.29 -1.58
C LYS A 90 -12.03 3.17 -0.73
N ALA A 91 -12.31 2.01 -1.33
CA ALA A 91 -12.65 0.80 -0.59
C ALA A 91 -11.45 0.32 0.25
N PRO A 92 -11.63 -0.11 1.51
CA PRO A 92 -12.90 -0.33 2.22
C PRO A 92 -13.48 0.91 2.95
N LEU A 93 -12.81 2.05 2.95
CA LEU A 93 -13.22 3.24 3.69
C LEU A 93 -14.57 3.79 3.18
N ASN A 94 -14.82 3.76 1.87
CA ASN A 94 -16.09 4.23 1.27
C ASN A 94 -17.31 3.31 1.50
N GLN A 95 -17.10 2.08 1.97
CA GLN A 95 -18.17 1.12 2.29
C GLN A 95 -18.64 1.24 3.76
N THR A 96 -18.16 2.24 4.48
CA THR A 96 -18.13 2.27 5.95
C THR A 96 -19.21 3.21 6.49
N GLY A 97 -20.52 2.97 6.24
CA GLY A 97 -21.61 3.80 6.77
C GLY A 97 -21.49 4.10 8.29
N GLY A 98 -22.12 5.18 8.77
CA GLY A 98 -21.82 5.85 10.07
C GLY A 98 -21.48 4.95 11.28
N ASP A 99 -22.14 3.80 11.47
CA ASP A 99 -21.85 2.84 12.56
C ASP A 99 -20.43 2.20 12.49
N ARG A 100 -19.78 2.26 11.32
CA ARG A 100 -18.46 1.66 11.11
C ARG A 100 -17.30 2.64 11.38
N MET A 101 -17.56 3.90 11.74
CA MET A 101 -16.52 4.87 12.15
C MET A 101 -15.62 4.34 13.28
N LYS A 102 -16.20 3.56 14.20
CA LYS A 102 -15.46 2.91 15.29
C LYS A 102 -14.32 2.00 14.83
N TYR A 103 -14.32 1.54 13.58
CA TYR A 103 -13.31 0.66 13.01
C TYR A 103 -12.20 1.38 12.21
N ILE A 104 -12.25 2.72 12.09
CA ILE A 104 -11.28 3.49 11.31
C ILE A 104 -9.82 3.18 11.68
N PRO A 105 -9.41 3.15 12.97
CA PRO A 105 -8.03 2.82 13.33
C PRO A 105 -7.57 1.44 12.79
N LEU A 106 -8.45 0.44 12.81
CA LEU A 106 -8.17 -0.88 12.26
C LEU A 106 -8.05 -0.85 10.73
N LEU A 107 -8.91 -0.08 10.05
CA LEU A 107 -8.84 0.08 8.59
C LEU A 107 -7.54 0.78 8.17
N LEU A 108 -7.08 1.79 8.90
CA LEU A 108 -5.81 2.46 8.64
C LEU A 108 -4.62 1.50 8.81
N TYR A 109 -4.68 0.61 9.80
CA TYR A 109 -3.66 -0.41 10.00
C TYR A 109 -3.50 -1.34 8.78
N SER A 110 -4.55 -1.54 7.98
CA SER A 110 -4.46 -2.33 6.74
C SER A 110 -3.46 -1.75 5.74
N PHE A 111 -3.25 -0.43 5.72
CA PHE A 111 -2.27 0.21 4.83
C PHE A 111 -0.82 -0.15 5.20
N ARG A 112 -0.55 -0.61 6.43
CA ARG A 112 0.79 -1.02 6.87
C ARG A 112 1.39 -2.08 5.95
N TRP A 113 0.58 -3.04 5.49
CA TRP A 113 1.05 -4.11 4.60
C TRP A 113 1.48 -3.57 3.23
N ASN A 114 0.80 -2.53 2.72
CA ASN A 114 1.20 -1.89 1.47
C ASN A 114 2.56 -1.18 1.60
N ILE A 115 2.84 -0.59 2.76
CA ILE A 115 4.16 0.02 3.05
C ILE A 115 5.25 -1.05 3.07
N GLU A 116 5.00 -2.17 3.76
CA GLU A 116 5.92 -3.29 3.82
C GLU A 116 6.19 -3.90 2.43
N THR A 117 5.12 -4.12 1.65
CA THR A 117 5.21 -4.57 0.26
C THR A 117 6.03 -3.59 -0.58
N SER A 118 5.78 -2.27 -0.43
CA SER A 118 6.52 -1.24 -1.15
C SER A 118 8.02 -1.28 -0.84
N TYR A 119 8.38 -1.49 0.42
CA TYR A 119 9.78 -1.60 0.84
C TYR A 119 10.48 -2.83 0.20
N TYR A 120 9.82 -3.98 0.15
CA TYR A 120 10.38 -5.17 -0.51
C TYR A 120 10.44 -5.00 -2.03
N GLU A 121 9.42 -4.43 -2.64
CA GLU A 121 9.42 -4.14 -4.07
C GLU A 121 10.59 -3.21 -4.42
N GLN A 122 10.78 -2.10 -3.69
CA GLN A 122 11.90 -1.16 -3.90
C GLN A 122 13.27 -1.83 -3.86
N LYS A 123 13.50 -2.78 -2.93
CA LYS A 123 14.75 -3.56 -2.88
C LYS A 123 15.02 -4.36 -4.16
N THR A 124 13.96 -4.80 -4.85
CA THR A 124 14.05 -5.59 -6.09
C THR A 124 13.86 -4.75 -7.35
N PHE A 125 13.39 -3.51 -7.20
CA PHE A 125 12.84 -2.70 -8.27
C PHE A 125 13.89 -2.28 -9.28
N TRP A 126 15.09 -1.90 -8.84
CA TRP A 126 16.28 -1.73 -9.68
C TRP A 126 17.53 -2.14 -8.90
N SER A 127 18.27 -3.10 -9.45
CA SER A 127 19.62 -3.40 -8.97
C SER A 127 20.56 -2.29 -9.44
N PHE A 128 20.60 -1.18 -8.71
CA PHE A 128 21.78 -0.30 -8.75
C PHE A 128 22.95 -0.90 -7.95
N CYS A 129 22.76 -2.08 -7.35
CA CYS A 129 23.73 -2.79 -6.52
C CYS A 129 25.02 -3.21 -7.27
N SER A 130 25.07 -3.08 -8.60
CA SER A 130 26.33 -3.19 -9.34
C SER A 130 27.23 -1.95 -9.19
N TYR A 131 26.67 -0.79 -8.82
CA TYR A 131 27.43 0.38 -8.42
C TYR A 131 27.80 0.28 -6.94
N MET A 132 29.06 -0.05 -6.65
CA MET A 132 29.62 0.00 -5.30
C MET A 132 29.81 1.45 -4.84
N VAL A 133 28.72 2.11 -4.44
CA VAL A 133 28.77 3.43 -3.80
C VAL A 133 29.13 3.25 -2.33
N ARG A 134 30.28 3.80 -1.90
CA ARG A 134 30.81 3.60 -0.53
C ARG A 134 30.65 4.81 0.40
N SER A 135 30.26 5.97 -0.13
CA SER A 135 30.04 7.17 0.69
C SER A 135 28.61 7.19 1.24
N CYS A 136 28.45 7.62 2.50
CA CYS A 136 27.13 7.75 3.13
C CYS A 136 26.18 8.61 2.28
N LYS A 137 26.67 9.79 1.84
CA LYS A 137 25.92 10.70 0.97
C LYS A 137 25.50 10.05 -0.37
N GLY A 138 26.39 9.27 -0.97
CA GLY A 138 26.09 8.58 -2.22
C GLY A 138 25.04 7.48 -2.04
N ILE A 139 25.12 6.72 -0.96
CA ILE A 139 24.12 5.71 -0.60
C ILE A 139 22.75 6.36 -0.37
N GLU A 140 22.71 7.46 0.38
CA GLU A 140 21.48 8.21 0.66
C GLU A 140 20.83 8.74 -0.62
N MET A 141 21.62 9.38 -1.50
CA MET A 141 21.13 9.86 -2.80
C MET A 141 20.57 8.72 -3.65
N LEU A 142 21.23 7.56 -3.66
CA LEU A 142 20.79 6.41 -4.44
C LEU A 142 19.47 5.83 -3.91
N VAL A 143 19.34 5.68 -2.59
CA VAL A 143 18.10 5.23 -1.95
C VAL A 143 16.96 6.20 -2.24
N ASN A 144 17.20 7.51 -2.14
CA ASN A 144 16.20 8.52 -2.45
C ASN A 144 15.77 8.49 -3.92
N LEU A 145 16.71 8.31 -4.85
CA LEU A 145 16.40 8.15 -6.27
C LEU A 145 15.54 6.93 -6.54
N ILE A 146 15.89 5.76 -5.96
CA ILE A 146 15.09 4.53 -6.08
C ILE A 146 13.66 4.77 -5.57
N ASN A 147 13.52 5.42 -4.43
CA ASN A 147 12.20 5.71 -3.84
C ASN A 147 11.36 6.61 -4.75
N ILE A 148 11.93 7.68 -5.28
CA ILE A 148 11.24 8.60 -6.20
C ILE A 148 10.86 7.87 -7.50
N SER A 149 11.80 7.11 -8.10
CA SER A 149 11.54 6.36 -9.33
C SER A 149 10.44 5.30 -9.14
N TYR A 150 10.47 4.58 -8.02
CA TYR A 150 9.43 3.60 -7.68
C TYR A 150 8.06 4.27 -7.50
N CYS A 151 7.99 5.37 -6.75
CA CYS A 151 6.74 6.11 -6.53
C CYS A 151 6.19 6.66 -7.85
N ALA A 152 7.03 7.30 -8.67
CA ALA A 152 6.66 7.79 -9.98
C ALA A 152 6.07 6.66 -10.84
N MET A 153 6.70 5.48 -10.82
CA MET A 153 6.23 4.34 -11.60
C MET A 153 4.91 3.77 -11.07
N LYS A 154 4.67 3.74 -9.75
CA LYS A 154 3.36 3.35 -9.18
C LYS A 154 2.24 4.33 -9.55
N ILE A 155 2.55 5.62 -9.65
CA ILE A 155 1.57 6.68 -9.92
C ILE A 155 1.29 6.82 -11.42
N LEU A 156 2.26 6.55 -12.28
CA LEU A 156 2.18 6.77 -13.73
C LEU A 156 0.95 6.12 -14.41
N PRO A 157 0.56 4.86 -14.12
CA PRO A 157 -0.67 4.24 -14.64
C PRO A 157 -1.97 4.99 -14.29
N TYR A 158 -1.96 5.77 -13.22
CA TYR A 158 -3.11 6.56 -12.78
C TYR A 158 -3.14 7.93 -13.45
N GLN A 159 -2.00 8.48 -13.85
CA GLN A 159 -1.90 9.80 -14.48
C GLN A 159 -2.03 9.75 -16.01
N ASN A 160 -1.64 8.64 -16.65
CA ASN A 160 -1.66 8.51 -18.10
C ASN A 160 -2.56 7.35 -18.53
N GLU A 161 -3.58 7.66 -19.35
CA GLU A 161 -4.54 6.68 -19.86
C GLU A 161 -3.90 5.57 -20.68
N HIS A 162 -2.80 5.84 -21.38
CA HIS A 162 -2.04 4.82 -22.13
C HIS A 162 -1.61 3.67 -21.21
N PHE A 163 -1.27 3.97 -19.95
CA PHE A 163 -0.81 2.97 -18.99
C PHE A 163 -1.93 2.50 -18.05
N SER A 164 -3.19 2.84 -18.32
CA SER A 164 -4.32 2.53 -17.44
C SER A 164 -4.52 1.02 -17.21
N GLU A 165 -4.15 0.18 -18.18
CA GLU A 165 -4.18 -1.29 -18.06
C GLU A 165 -3.23 -1.83 -16.97
N TYR A 166 -2.24 -1.04 -16.55
CA TYR A 166 -1.25 -1.43 -15.53
C TYR A 166 -1.63 -1.00 -14.11
N ARG A 167 -2.79 -0.38 -13.89
CA ARG A 167 -3.21 0.09 -12.55
C ARG A 167 -3.34 -1.04 -11.53
N THR A 168 -3.74 -2.23 -11.98
CA THR A 168 -3.93 -3.44 -11.14
C THR A 168 -2.80 -4.45 -11.28
N LYS A 169 -1.86 -4.22 -12.19
CA LYS A 169 -0.76 -5.12 -12.49
C LYS A 169 0.40 -4.96 -11.50
N SER A 170 1.30 -5.95 -11.50
CA SER A 170 2.49 -5.88 -10.66
C SER A 170 3.43 -4.76 -11.13
N VAL A 171 4.18 -4.20 -10.19
CA VAL A 171 5.23 -3.22 -10.46
C VAL A 171 6.30 -3.77 -11.40
N GLN A 172 6.63 -5.05 -11.25
CA GLN A 172 7.67 -5.67 -12.08
C GLN A 172 7.24 -5.79 -13.54
N GLU A 173 5.97 -6.13 -13.77
CA GLU A 173 5.38 -6.20 -15.10
C GLU A 173 5.36 -4.83 -15.76
N PHE A 174 4.85 -3.81 -15.06
CA PHE A 174 4.84 -2.45 -15.60
C PHE A 174 6.26 -1.92 -15.87
N ARG A 175 7.21 -2.21 -14.97
CA ARG A 175 8.63 -1.88 -15.16
C ARG A 175 9.20 -2.51 -16.43
N PHE A 176 8.85 -3.76 -16.72
CA PHE A 176 9.32 -4.45 -17.91
C PHE A 176 8.80 -3.76 -19.17
N GLU A 177 7.50 -3.50 -19.25
CA GLU A 177 6.88 -2.83 -20.40
C GLU A 177 7.43 -1.43 -20.61
N LEU A 178 7.54 -0.65 -19.53
CA LEU A 178 8.15 0.68 -19.58
C LEU A 178 9.61 0.61 -20.07
N SER A 179 10.38 -0.38 -19.62
CA SER A 179 11.75 -0.59 -20.07
C SER A 179 11.84 -0.96 -21.55
N GLN A 180 10.91 -1.75 -22.08
CA GLN A 180 10.84 -2.06 -23.50
C GLN A 180 10.51 -0.82 -24.34
N GLY A 181 9.54 -0.02 -23.90
CA GLY A 181 9.21 1.26 -24.53
C GLY A 181 10.42 2.21 -24.60
N ILE A 182 11.15 2.36 -23.49
CA ILE A 182 12.37 3.17 -23.43
C ILE A 182 13.45 2.62 -24.38
N ARG A 183 13.70 1.30 -24.36
CA ARG A 183 14.71 0.67 -25.24
C ARG A 183 14.38 0.87 -26.72
N SER A 184 13.11 0.72 -27.08
CA SER A 184 12.61 0.96 -28.43
C SER A 184 12.87 2.41 -28.85
N GLN A 185 12.51 3.39 -28.01
CA GLN A 185 12.76 4.80 -28.30
C GLN A 185 14.25 5.14 -28.42
N ILE A 186 15.11 4.60 -27.55
CA ILE A 186 16.56 4.78 -27.64
C ILE A 186 17.09 4.22 -28.95
N PHE A 187 16.64 3.01 -29.33
CA PHE A 187 17.03 2.39 -30.60
C PHE A 187 16.62 3.28 -31.78
N PHE A 188 15.37 3.74 -31.83
CA PHE A 188 14.88 4.62 -32.89
C PHE A 188 15.63 5.95 -32.94
N ALA A 189 15.82 6.62 -31.79
CA ALA A 189 16.55 7.88 -31.73
C ALA A 189 18.01 7.72 -32.19
N THR A 190 18.66 6.63 -31.78
CA THR A 190 20.02 6.31 -32.23
C THR A 190 20.07 6.03 -33.72
N PHE A 191 19.10 5.27 -34.24
CA PHE A 191 18.99 4.97 -35.66
C PHE A 191 18.75 6.23 -36.50
N VAL A 192 17.81 7.09 -36.11
CA VAL A 192 17.53 8.37 -36.78
C VAL A 192 18.77 9.25 -36.77
N LYS A 193 19.42 9.41 -35.61
CA LYS A 193 20.67 10.17 -35.50
C LYS A 193 21.76 9.63 -36.43
N ASN A 194 21.92 8.31 -36.48
CA ASN A 194 22.88 7.68 -37.39
C ASN A 194 22.53 7.91 -38.86
N ILE A 195 21.24 7.88 -39.22
CA ILE A 195 20.80 8.25 -40.57
C ILE A 195 21.14 9.70 -40.84
N GLU A 196 20.78 10.63 -39.96
CA GLU A 196 21.04 12.07 -40.11
C GLU A 196 22.51 12.38 -40.33
N THR A 197 23.41 11.76 -39.56
CA THR A 197 24.85 11.94 -39.71
C THR A 197 25.40 11.26 -40.97
N HIS A 198 24.72 10.24 -41.50
CA HIS A 198 25.11 9.47 -42.67
C HIS A 198 24.14 9.63 -43.84
N ILE A 199 23.42 10.76 -43.97
CA ILE A 199 22.38 11.02 -45.00
C ILE A 199 22.86 10.76 -46.44
N LYS A 200 24.18 10.84 -46.70
CA LYS A 200 24.78 10.54 -48.01
C LYS A 200 25.20 9.07 -48.20
N SER A 201 24.87 8.18 -47.26
CA SER A 201 25.20 6.76 -47.32
C SER A 201 24.29 6.05 -48.31
N ASN A 202 24.83 5.77 -49.51
CA ASN A 202 24.18 4.97 -50.55
C ASN A 202 23.62 3.64 -50.02
N ALA A 203 24.26 3.05 -49.01
CA ALA A 203 23.82 1.81 -48.39
C ALA A 203 22.47 1.96 -47.66
N MET A 204 22.28 3.04 -46.90
CA MET A 204 21.02 3.31 -46.19
C MET A 204 19.87 3.61 -47.16
N THR A 205 20.13 4.40 -48.21
CA THR A 205 19.13 4.69 -49.24
C THR A 205 18.71 3.42 -49.99
N LYS A 206 19.66 2.51 -50.25
CA LYS A 206 19.38 1.23 -50.91
C LYS A 206 18.56 0.30 -50.00
N ALA A 207 18.90 0.22 -48.71
CA ALA A 207 18.16 -0.57 -47.73
C ALA A 207 16.72 -0.07 -47.56
N LEU A 208 16.51 1.25 -47.44
CA LEU A 208 15.16 1.85 -47.37
C LEU A 208 14.33 1.57 -48.63
N LYS A 209 14.92 1.73 -49.83
CA LYS A 209 14.24 1.39 -51.09
C LYS A 209 13.83 -0.08 -51.14
N GLN A 210 14.68 -0.98 -50.65
CA GLN A 210 14.42 -2.41 -50.65
C GLN A 210 13.30 -2.79 -49.65
N LEU A 211 13.24 -2.11 -48.50
CA LEU A 211 12.20 -2.31 -47.49
C LEU A 211 10.83 -1.79 -47.97
N ILE A 212 10.80 -0.64 -48.66
CA ILE A 212 9.59 -0.11 -49.31
C ILE A 212 9.10 -1.07 -50.41
N CYS A 213 10.01 -1.57 -51.26
CA CYS A 213 9.65 -2.58 -52.26
C CYS A 213 9.04 -3.82 -51.60
N GLN A 214 9.62 -4.34 -50.51
CA GLN A 214 9.06 -5.51 -49.83
C GLN A 214 7.68 -5.26 -49.21
N GLN A 215 7.43 -4.07 -48.65
CA GLN A 215 6.10 -3.74 -48.11
C GLN A 215 5.03 -3.56 -49.20
N VAL A 216 5.40 -3.07 -50.39
CA VAL A 216 4.48 -2.92 -51.52
C VAL A 216 4.14 -4.27 -52.18
N TYR A 217 5.01 -5.27 -52.08
CA TYR A 217 4.74 -6.63 -52.57
C TYR A 217 3.92 -7.51 -51.61
N HIS A 218 3.70 -7.05 -50.37
CA HIS A 218 2.91 -7.75 -49.34
C HIS A 218 1.52 -7.12 -49.09
N LEU A 219 1.14 -6.12 -49.90
CA LEU A 219 -0.22 -5.57 -50.04
C LEU A 219 -0.88 -6.14 -51.29
#